data_AF-A0A381WHC3-F1
#
_entry.id   AF-A0A381WHC3-F1
#
_cell.length_a   1.000
_cell.length_b   1.000
_cell.length_c   1.000
_cell.angle_alpha   90.00
_cell.angle_beta   90.00
_cell.angle_gamma   90.00
#
_symmetry.space_group_name_H-M   'P 1'
#
loop_
_entity.id
_entity.type
_entity.pdbx_description
1 polymer ?
#
loop_
_entity_poly.entity_id
_entity_poly.type
_entity_poly.pdbx_seq_one_letter_code
_entity_poly.pdbx_strand_id
1 'polypeptide(L)' 'MLVNEHQEAGFRMVRWNAANDQERQVSAGMYIYMIRAGDFRKTMKMVLLK' A
#
# COMPACT_ATOMS: atom_id res chain seq x y z
N MET A 1 3.30 -7.17 -1.33
CA MET A 1 3.56 -6.33 -0.15
C MET A 1 3.33 -4.87 -0.50
N LEU A 2 2.85 -4.04 0.42
CA LEU A 2 2.91 -2.58 0.24
C LEU A 2 4.35 -2.12 0.50
N VAL A 3 4.79 -1.09 -0.21
CA VAL A 3 6.15 -0.56 -0.04
C VAL A 3 6.17 0.37 1.17
N ASN A 4 7.10 0.15 2.10
CA ASN A 4 7.32 0.99 3.28
C ASN A 4 8.81 1.28 3.48
N GLU A 5 9.44 1.82 2.44
CA GLU A 5 10.87 2.20 2.43
C GLU A 5 11.03 3.59 1.82
N HIS A 6 12.23 4.17 1.97
CA HIS A 6 12.55 5.45 1.33
C HIS A 6 12.52 5.31 -0.19
N GLN A 7 11.91 6.27 -0.87
CA GLN A 7 11.82 6.31 -2.32
C GLN A 7 12.40 7.65 -2.81
N GLU A 8 13.32 7.57 -3.77
CA GLU A 8 13.84 8.76 -4.45
C GLU A 8 12.72 9.53 -5.15
N ALA A 9 12.92 10.84 -5.33
CA ALA A 9 11.96 11.71 -6.01
C ALA A 9 11.65 11.23 -7.44
N GLY A 10 10.41 11.47 -7.88
CA GLY A 10 9.91 11.12 -9.21
C GLY A 10 8.56 10.41 -9.18
N PHE A 11 8.09 10.01 -10.36
CA PHE A 11 6.86 9.24 -10.49
C PHE A 11 7.07 7.79 -10.06
N ARG A 12 6.15 7.29 -9.23
CA ARG A 12 6.17 5.92 -8.70
C ARG A 12 4.78 5.29 -8.82
N MET A 13 4.75 4.01 -9.13
CA MET A 13 3.54 3.18 -9.11
C MET A 13 3.80 1.95 -8.24
N VAL A 14 2.95 1.73 -7.25
CA VAL A 14 2.99 0.54 -6.40
C VAL A 14 1.71 -0.25 -6.63
N ARG A 15 1.84 -1.52 -7.01
CA ARG A 15 0.72 -2.46 -7.10
C ARG A 15 0.77 -3.40 -5.92
N TRP A 16 -0.23 -3.31 -5.05
CA TRP A 16 -0.40 -4.31 -4.00
C TRP A 16 -0.94 -5.61 -4.60
N ASN A 17 -0.37 -6.74 -4.18
CA ASN A 17 -0.65 -8.08 -4.68
C ASN A 17 -1.51 -8.92 -3.73
N ALA A 18 -2.30 -8.28 -2.86
CA ALA A 18 -3.13 -8.94 -1.86
C ALA A 18 -2.36 -9.87 -0.90
N ALA A 19 -1.08 -9.60 -0.64
CA ALA A 19 -0.26 -10.34 0.31
C ALA A 19 0.30 -9.44 1.43
N ASN A 20 0.47 -10.03 2.61
CA ASN A 20 1.14 -9.43 3.76
C ASN A 20 2.68 -9.55 3.65
N ASP A 21 3.39 -9.07 4.68
CA ASP A 21 4.86 -9.03 4.72
C ASP A 21 5.50 -10.42 4.90
N GLN A 22 4.71 -11.44 5.21
CA GLN A 22 5.10 -12.85 5.24
C GLN A 22 4.75 -13.56 3.92
N GLU A 23 4.46 -12.81 2.86
CA GLU A 23 4.04 -13.30 1.53
C GLU A 23 2.74 -14.12 1.53
N ARG A 24 1.97 -14.07 2.63
CA ARG A 24 0.69 -14.78 2.74
C ARG A 24 -0.43 -13.92 2.17
N GLN A 25 -1.29 -14.55 1.36
CA GLN A 25 -2.50 -13.91 0.84
C GLN A 25 -3.43 -13.49 1.98
N VAL A 26 -4.01 -12.30 1.84
CA VAL A 26 -4.96 -11.77 2.83
C VAL A 26 -6.40 -11.95 2.35
N SER A 27 -7.35 -11.89 3.29
CA SER A 27 -8.77 -12.10 3.00
C SER A 27 -9.39 -10.93 2.22
N ALA A 28 -10.49 -11.18 1.52
CA ALA A 28 -11.31 -10.10 0.97
C ALA A 28 -11.75 -9.13 2.09
N GLY A 29 -11.78 -7.83 1.81
CA GLY A 29 -12.05 -6.81 2.82
C GLY A 29 -11.57 -5.41 2.45
N MET A 30 -11.78 -4.47 3.37
CA MET A 30 -11.30 -3.10 3.25
C MET A 30 -9.92 -2.95 3.89
N TYR A 31 -8.99 -2.35 3.14
CA TYR A 31 -7.63 -2.09 3.55
C TYR A 31 -7.37 -0.58 3.55
N ILE A 32 -6.82 -0.06 4.63
CA ILE A 32 -6.45 1.35 4.74
C ILE A 32 -4.94 1.46 4.50
N TYR A 33 -4.53 2.42 3.68
CA TYR A 33 -3.13 2.72 3.43
C TYR A 33 -2.88 4.22 3.47
N MET A 34 -1.62 4.61 3.65
CA MET A 34 -1.20 6.00 3.76
C MET A 34 -0.01 6.27 2.84
N ILE A 35 -0.08 7.34 2.07
CA ILE A 35 1.07 7.88 1.32
C ILE A 35 1.72 8.93 2.21
N ARG A 36 3.04 8.80 2.43
CA ARG A 36 3.87 9.76 3.20
C ARG A 36 5.01 10.26 2.32
N ALA A 37 5.17 11.58 2.20
CA ALA A 37 6.28 12.21 1.47
C ALA A 37 6.64 13.54 2.14
N GLY A 38 7.69 13.55 2.96
CA GLY A 38 7.97 14.68 3.85
C GLY A 38 6.76 14.97 4.76
N ASP A 39 6.27 16.20 4.72
CA ASP A 39 5.08 16.63 5.48
C ASP A 39 3.76 16.19 4.84
N PHE A 40 3.76 15.74 3.58
CA PHE A 40 2.56 15.26 2.91
C PHE A 40 2.12 13.93 3.50
N ARG A 41 0.84 13.87 3.90
CA ARG A 41 0.17 12.64 4.37
C ARG A 41 -1.20 12.53 3.72
N LYS A 42 -1.48 11.40 3.08
CA LYS A 42 -2.81 11.10 2.52
C LYS A 42 -3.23 9.68 2.84
N THR A 43 -4.36 9.55 3.53
CA THR A 43 -4.96 8.27 3.88
C THR A 43 -5.99 7.89 2.83
N MET A 44 -5.97 6.65 2.40
CA MET A 44 -6.86 6.10 1.37
C MET A 44 -7.33 4.70 1.79
N LYS A 45 -8.42 4.25 1.17
CA LYS A 45 -8.92 2.89 1.34
C LYS A 45 -8.91 2.14 0.01
N MET A 46 -8.67 0.84 0.08
CA MET A 46 -8.77 -0.11 -1.02
C MET A 46 -9.72 -1.22 -0.60
N VAL A 47 -10.50 -1.76 -1.54
CA VAL A 47 -11.38 -2.89 -1.29
C VAL A 47 -10.87 -4.07 -2.11
N LEU A 48 -10.55 -5.17 -1.43
CA LEU A 48 -10.24 -6.44 -2.05
C LEU A 48 -11.51 -7.26 -2.15
N LEU A 49 -11.96 -7.50 -3.38
CA LEU A 49 -13.10 -8.37 -3.69
C LEU A 49 -12.61 -9.81 -3.89
N LYS A 50 -13.49 -10.77 -3.63
CA LYS A 50 -13.24 -12.20 -3.87
C LYS A 50 -13.69 -12.59 -5.27
#